data_AF-A0A0J1FTB9-F1
#
_entry.id   AF-A0A0J1FTB9-F1
#
_cell.length_a   1.000
_cell.length_b   1.000
_cell.length_c   1.000
_cell.angle_alpha   90.00
_cell.angle_beta   90.00
_cell.angle_gamma   90.00
#
_symmetry.space_group_name_H-M   'P 1'
#
loop_
_entity.id
_entity.type
_entity.pdbx_description
1 polymer ?
#
loop_
_entity_poly.entity_id
_entity_poly.type
_entity_poly.pdbx_seq_one_letter_code
_entity_poly.pdbx_strand_id
1 'polypeptide(L)' 'MPETAFEKIQSDRPSKVRNKITDDDIQDMAKLREKGLSLKDIGEIYGIDQTVICRKLKAIATQGV' A
#
# COMPACT_ATOMS: atom_id res chain seq x y z
N MET A 1 -39.60 7.89 -4.09
CA MET A 1 -38.70 8.26 -5.19
C MET A 1 -37.30 7.79 -4.80
N PRO A 2 -36.60 7.00 -5.64
CA PRO A 2 -35.30 6.40 -5.31
C PRO A 2 -34.16 7.29 -5.83
N GLU A 3 -33.73 8.28 -5.06
CA GLU A 3 -32.62 9.14 -5.44
C GLU A 3 -31.81 9.55 -4.21
N THR A 4 -30.90 8.69 -3.78
CA THR A 4 -29.70 9.18 -3.09
C THR A 4 -28.49 8.60 -3.80
N ALA A 5 -28.00 9.47 -4.69
CA ALA A 5 -26.71 9.51 -5.31
C ALA A 5 -25.65 8.65 -4.61
N PHE A 6 -25.09 7.72 -5.38
CA PHE A 6 -23.76 7.17 -5.18
C PHE A 6 -22.77 8.34 -4.97
N GLU A 7 -22.46 8.63 -3.71
CA GLU A 7 -21.60 9.73 -3.29
C GLU A 7 -20.17 9.43 -3.72
N LYS A 8 -19.87 9.92 -4.93
CA LYS A 8 -18.58 9.81 -5.57
C LYS A 8 -17.64 10.83 -4.92
N ILE A 9 -16.40 10.37 -4.68
CA ILE A 9 -15.14 11.13 -4.55
C ILE A 9 -14.75 11.58 -3.13
N GLN A 10 -13.73 10.91 -2.57
CA GLN A 10 -12.67 11.52 -1.75
C GLN A 10 -11.38 10.71 -2.05
N SER A 11 -10.27 11.19 -2.61
CA SER A 11 -9.69 12.53 -2.75
C SER A 11 -8.58 12.55 -3.82
N ASP A 12 -8.33 13.71 -4.44
CA ASP A 12 -7.45 13.94 -5.61
C ASP A 12 -5.93 13.92 -5.33
N ARG A 13 -5.44 13.94 -4.08
CA ARG A 13 -4.04 13.68 -3.70
C ARG A 13 -3.95 13.51 -2.18
N PRO A 14 -3.74 12.30 -1.63
CA PRO A 14 -3.46 12.16 -0.21
C PRO A 14 -2.01 12.64 0.03
N SER A 15 -1.84 13.91 0.37
CA SER A 15 -0.56 14.42 0.83
C SER A 15 -0.16 13.69 2.11
N LYS A 16 0.68 12.66 1.94
CA LYS A 16 1.52 12.01 2.97
C LYS A 16 0.84 11.93 4.35
N VAL A 17 -0.20 11.11 4.47
CA VAL A 17 -0.52 10.55 5.78
C VAL A 17 0.73 9.73 6.15
N ARG A 18 1.42 10.14 7.21
CA ARG A 18 2.65 9.50 7.69
C ARG A 18 2.22 8.19 8.35
N ASN A 19 1.77 7.24 7.54
CA ASN A 19 1.29 5.95 8.01
C ASN A 19 2.47 5.26 8.70
N LYS A 20 2.28 4.98 9.99
CA LYS A 20 3.13 4.05 10.73
C LYS A 20 2.92 2.67 10.10
N ILE A 21 3.67 2.38 9.03
CA ILE A 21 3.71 1.06 8.42
C ILE A 21 4.22 0.11 9.50
N THR A 22 3.37 -0.82 9.92
CA THR A 22 3.73 -1.86 10.88
C THR A 22 4.42 -3.02 10.19
N ASP A 23 5.09 -3.88 10.94
CA ASP A 23 5.71 -5.09 10.39
C ASP A 23 4.68 -6.04 9.77
N ASP A 24 3.44 -6.05 10.26
CA ASP A 24 2.33 -6.82 9.69
C ASP A 24 1.94 -6.31 8.29
N ASP A 25 1.84 -4.98 8.11
CA ASP A 25 1.63 -4.37 6.79
C ASP A 25 2.72 -4.79 5.80
N ILE A 26 3.96 -4.84 6.27
CA ILE A 26 5.11 -5.21 5.46
C ILE A 26 5.06 -6.68 5.05
N GLN A 27 4.64 -7.58 5.95
CA GLN A 27 4.43 -8.98 5.63
C GLN A 27 3.28 -9.15 4.62
N ASP A 28 2.21 -8.37 4.76
CA ASP A 28 1.09 -8.44 3.81
C ASP A 28 1.49 -7.95 2.42
N MET A 29 2.28 -6.87 2.32
CA MET A 29 2.90 -6.43 1.06
C MET A 29 3.79 -7.52 0.43
N ALA A 30 4.54 -8.28 1.23
CA ALA A 30 5.34 -9.40 0.74
C ALA A 30 4.46 -10.51 0.16
N LYS A 31 3.37 -10.90 0.85
CA LYS A 31 2.40 -11.90 0.36
C LYS A 31 1.71 -11.44 -0.92
N LEU A 32 1.34 -10.16 -1.02
CA LEU A 32 0.75 -9.59 -2.23
C LEU A 32 1.71 -9.64 -3.41
N ARG A 33 3.01 -9.44 -3.16
CA ARG A 33 4.05 -9.61 -4.17
C ARG A 33 4.20 -11.07 -4.62
N GLU A 34 4.09 -12.03 -3.71
CA GLU A 34 4.07 -13.46 -4.06
C GLU A 34 2.84 -13.85 -4.88
N LYS A 35 1.69 -13.20 -4.66
CA LYS A 35 0.50 -13.32 -5.51
C LYS A 35 0.67 -12.70 -6.90
N GLY A 36 1.79 -12.06 -7.18
CA GLY A 36 2.10 -11.46 -8.47
C GLY A 36 1.63 -10.00 -8.64
N LEU A 37 1.21 -9.33 -7.56
CA LEU A 37 0.90 -7.90 -7.65
C LEU A 37 2.17 -7.08 -7.86
N SER A 38 2.06 -6.03 -8.66
CA SER A 38 3.15 -5.09 -8.85
C SER A 38 3.32 -4.19 -7.64
N LEU A 39 4.55 -3.72 -7.41
CA LEU A 39 4.85 -2.75 -6.34
C LEU A 39 4.01 -1.47 -6.48
N LYS A 40 3.63 -1.13 -7.72
CA LYS A 40 2.77 0.00 -8.01
C LYS A 40 1.35 -0.22 -7.48
N ASP A 41 0.74 -1.37 -7.77
CA ASP A 41 -0.60 -1.72 -7.26
C ASP A 41 -0.62 -1.80 -5.74
N ILE A 42 0.40 -2.42 -5.14
CA ILE A 42 0.55 -2.48 -3.68
C ILE A 42 0.68 -1.05 -3.12
N GLY A 43 1.42 -0.18 -3.80
CA GLY A 43 1.52 1.23 -3.43
C GLY A 43 0.21 1.98 -3.51
N GLU A 44 -0.61 1.72 -4.52
CA GLU A 44 -1.94 2.33 -4.66
C GLU A 44 -2.92 1.83 -3.59
N ILE A 45 -2.87 0.54 -3.24
CA ILE A 45 -3.72 -0.06 -2.20
C ILE A 45 -3.43 0.55 -0.82
N TYR A 46 -2.15 0.68 -0.47
CA TYR A 46 -1.74 1.17 0.84
C TYR A 46 -1.49 2.69 0.88
N GLY A 47 -1.57 3.38 -0.27
CA GLY A 47 -1.26 4.80 -0.40
C GLY A 47 0.21 5.13 -0.17
N ILE A 48 1.12 4.20 -0.51
CA ILE A 48 2.56 4.31 -0.26
C ILE A 48 3.32 4.31 -1.58
N ASP A 49 4.35 5.14 -1.68
CA ASP A 49 5.20 5.15 -2.87
C ASP A 49 5.96 3.82 -3.03
N GLN A 50 6.03 3.30 -4.26
CA GLN A 50 6.76 2.08 -4.61
C GLN A 50 8.22 2.07 -4.11
N THR A 51 8.86 3.25 -4.01
CA THR A 51 10.23 3.40 -3.51
C THR A 51 10.32 3.05 -2.03
N VAL A 52 9.29 3.41 -1.24
CA VAL A 52 9.20 3.08 0.18
C VAL A 52 8.96 1.58 0.36
N ILE A 53 8.07 0.99 -0.44
CA ILE A 53 7.78 -0.45 -0.42
C ILE A 53 9.04 -1.24 -0.77
N CYS A 54 9.73 -0.87 -1.85
CA CYS A 54 10.96 -1.54 -2.27
C CYS A 54 12.05 -1.48 -1.18
N ARG A 55 12.22 -0.31 -0.53
CA ARG A 55 13.16 -0.15 0.59
C ARG A 55 12.78 -1.02 1.80
N LYS A 56 11.49 -1.10 2.13
CA LYS A 56 10.97 -1.93 3.23
C LYS A 56 11.12 -3.42 2.93
N LEU A 57 10.73 -3.87 1.74
CA LEU A 57 10.87 -5.26 1.29
C LEU A 57 12.32 -5.74 1.33
N LYS A 58 13.26 -4.89 0.89
CA LYS A 58 14.70 -5.19 1.00
C LYS A 58 15.16 -5.32 2.45
N ALA A 59 14.67 -4.49 3.36
CA ALA A 59 15.06 -4.53 4.76
C ALA A 59 14.68 -5.85 5.44
N ILE A 60 13.51 -6.43 5.12
CA ILE A 60 13.09 -7.73 5.67
C ILE A 60 13.89 -8.87 5.03
N ALA A 61 14.14 -8.80 3.72
CA ALA A 61 14.93 -9.81 3.01
C ALA A 61 16.37 -9.89 3.53
N THR A 62 16.95 -8.78 4.00
CA THR A 62 18.27 -8.76 4.63
C THR A 62 18.25 -9.23 6.10
N GLN A 63 17.10 -9.23 6.78
CA GLN A 63 16.96 -9.71 8.16
C GLN A 63 16.73 -11.23 8.29
N GLY A 64 16.72 -11.97 7.18
CA GLY A 64 16.70 -13.42 7.17
C GLY A 64 18.08 -14.03 6.91
N VAL A 65 18.99 -13.98 7.89
CA VAL A 65 20.17 -14.85 8.02
C VAL A 65 20.33 -15.25 9.47
#